data_AF-A0A1Y5Z2U8-F1
#
_entry.id   AF-A0A1Y5Z2U8-F1
#
_cell.length_a   1.000
_cell.length_b   1.000
_cell.length_c   1.000
_cell.angle_alpha   90.00
_cell.angle_beta   90.00
_cell.angle_gamma   90.00
#
_symmetry.space_group_name_H-M   'P 1'
#
loop_
_entity.id
_entity.type
_entity.pdbx_description
1 polymer ?
#
loop_
_entity_poly.entity_id
_entity_poly.type
_entity_poly.pdbx_seq_one_letter_code
_entity_poly.pdbx_strand_id
1 'polypeptide(L)'
;MLKLLTGKRILEKETEEGSLYFVLPSDALHKYVGLWGYLIRPGEFHQPVKWINTYKMHSLDSYVLLDKFNPNEYEYMIFEEFGLAKQLDQILASHGIHINNSFEEFLTLEEIPTDAVKEVKDCLIKNECMNVYPEDFPIVDGSEYIFAGEKKKFIIETDDHYDDVTLYDQTHYFFGQYIVESYKKTVNGQQTYLYKTHYDEWYQFYALDTSDKCWVLKEVFQEELDSLPLSSYEKMIIEKREIPKEELHNELELKKLFDPVTECDFYYSDKMFALGFLNNGGRINVVNIDGELKRYSEMVFKGEKPFSKWDDLVFVGTAPQKEIQEDILTEQEMMQFAVYMRNKRERSSLH
;
A
#
# COMPACT_ATOMS: atom_id res chain seq x y z
N MET A 1 -9.18 -22.95 3.35
CA MET A 1 -7.88 -22.35 2.99
C MET A 1 -6.81 -22.66 4.02
N LEU A 2 -7.07 -22.52 5.33
CA LEU A 2 -6.10 -22.79 6.41
C LEU A 2 -5.22 -24.03 6.23
N LYS A 3 -5.80 -25.23 6.04
CA LYS A 3 -5.02 -26.47 5.85
C LYS A 3 -4.13 -26.44 4.59
N LEU A 4 -4.62 -25.84 3.50
CA LEU A 4 -3.88 -25.72 2.24
C LEU A 4 -2.69 -24.76 2.38
N LEU A 5 -2.84 -23.70 3.20
CA LEU A 5 -1.91 -22.59 3.30
C LEU A 5 -1.08 -22.56 4.59
N THR A 6 -1.29 -23.51 5.49
CA THR A 6 -0.51 -23.63 6.73
C THR A 6 0.99 -23.76 6.40
N GLY A 7 1.82 -22.97 7.07
CA GLY A 7 3.28 -22.92 6.83
C GLY A 7 3.68 -22.20 5.55
N LYS A 8 2.77 -21.43 4.95
CA LYS A 8 3.01 -20.62 3.75
C LYS A 8 2.74 -19.15 4.04
N ARG A 9 3.41 -18.27 3.31
CA ARG A 9 3.12 -16.83 3.21
C ARG A 9 2.39 -16.57 1.90
N ILE A 10 1.37 -15.72 1.94
CA ILE A 10 0.60 -15.32 0.78
C ILE A 10 0.86 -13.84 0.52
N LEU A 11 1.46 -13.55 -0.64
CA LEU A 11 1.93 -12.23 -1.02
C LEU A 11 1.13 -11.74 -2.23
N GLU A 12 0.44 -10.63 -2.09
CA GLU A 12 -0.40 -10.05 -3.14
C GLU A 12 0.39 -9.12 -4.05
N LYS A 13 0.12 -9.26 -5.35
CA LYS A 13 0.41 -8.26 -6.37
C LYS A 13 -0.90 -7.79 -6.98
N GLU A 14 -1.21 -6.51 -6.83
CA GLU A 14 -2.31 -5.90 -7.58
C GLU A 14 -1.94 -5.79 -9.06
N THR A 15 -2.90 -6.10 -9.93
CA THR A 15 -2.78 -5.93 -11.39
C THR A 15 -4.03 -5.30 -11.96
N GLU A 16 -3.98 -4.83 -13.20
CA GLU A 16 -5.17 -4.29 -13.89
C GLU A 16 -6.31 -5.31 -14.02
N GLU A 17 -5.99 -6.61 -13.97
CA GLU A 17 -6.96 -7.72 -14.06
C GLU A 17 -7.41 -8.23 -12.68
N GLY A 18 -6.97 -7.59 -11.59
CA GLY A 18 -7.23 -7.99 -10.20
C GLY A 18 -5.99 -8.51 -9.47
N SER A 19 -6.20 -9.03 -8.26
CA SER A 19 -5.12 -9.45 -7.38
C SER A 19 -4.58 -10.84 -7.74
N LEU A 20 -3.25 -10.95 -7.83
CA LEU A 20 -2.51 -12.21 -7.93
C LEU A 20 -1.81 -12.48 -6.61
N TYR A 21 -2.09 -13.64 -6.00
CA TYR A 21 -1.51 -14.01 -4.72
C TYR A 21 -0.42 -15.08 -4.91
N PHE A 22 0.82 -14.74 -4.62
CA PHE A 22 1.96 -15.66 -4.60
C PHE A 22 2.04 -16.38 -3.26
N VAL A 23 1.97 -17.70 -3.30
CA VAL A 23 1.98 -18.58 -2.15
C VAL A 23 3.35 -19.26 -2.05
N LEU A 24 4.11 -18.90 -1.02
CA LEU A 24 5.50 -19.33 -0.80
C LEU A 24 5.62 -20.07 0.54
N PRO A 25 6.49 -21.08 0.67
CA PRO A 25 6.87 -21.63 1.97
C PRO A 25 7.39 -20.53 2.91
N SER A 26 6.98 -20.53 4.17
CA SER A 26 7.41 -19.48 5.12
C SER A 26 8.92 -19.43 5.34
N ASP A 27 9.62 -20.55 5.16
CA ASP A 27 11.07 -20.68 5.24
C ASP A 27 11.81 -20.29 3.95
N ALA A 28 11.10 -19.94 2.88
CA ALA A 28 11.69 -19.44 1.64
C ALA A 28 12.11 -17.96 1.70
N LEU A 29 11.73 -17.25 2.77
CA LEU A 29 12.02 -15.84 2.96
C LEU A 29 13.38 -15.62 3.60
N HIS A 30 14.14 -14.68 3.04
CA HIS A 30 15.44 -14.26 3.51
C HIS A 30 15.42 -12.74 3.76
N LYS A 31 16.34 -12.28 4.60
CA LYS A 31 16.52 -10.85 4.85
C LYS A 31 17.41 -10.23 3.78
N TYR A 32 16.95 -9.12 3.22
CA TYR A 32 17.68 -8.30 2.25
C TYR A 32 17.88 -6.89 2.78
N VAL A 33 18.98 -6.28 2.38
CA VAL A 33 19.28 -4.86 2.56
C VAL A 33 18.92 -4.16 1.25
N GLY A 34 17.95 -3.25 1.30
CA GLY A 34 17.59 -2.41 0.16
C GLY A 34 18.63 -1.32 -0.04
N LEU A 35 19.20 -1.24 -1.23
CA LEU A 35 20.10 -0.18 -1.67
C LEU A 35 19.27 0.93 -2.32
N TRP A 36 19.46 2.15 -1.86
CA TRP A 36 18.71 3.32 -2.31
C TRP A 36 19.61 4.56 -2.33
N GLY A 37 19.22 5.59 -3.09
CA GLY A 37 20.02 6.79 -3.24
C GLY A 37 21.29 6.62 -4.10
N TYR A 38 22.26 7.49 -3.84
CA TYR A 38 23.58 7.50 -4.44
C TYR A 38 24.59 6.99 -3.41
N LEU A 39 25.19 5.82 -3.67
CA LEU A 39 26.16 5.22 -2.75
C LEU A 39 27.57 5.71 -3.09
N ILE A 40 28.31 6.13 -2.07
CA ILE A 40 29.67 6.66 -2.20
C ILE A 40 30.64 5.73 -1.48
N ARG A 41 31.68 5.26 -2.18
CA ARG A 41 32.74 4.47 -1.56
C ARG A 41 33.75 5.35 -0.82
N PRO A 42 34.51 4.78 0.13
CA PRO A 42 35.56 5.48 0.85
C PRO A 42 36.49 6.28 -0.07
N GLY A 43 36.55 7.59 0.15
CA GLY A 43 37.41 8.51 -0.61
C GLY A 43 36.89 8.95 -1.98
N GLU A 44 35.73 8.46 -2.44
CA GLU A 44 35.16 8.82 -3.75
C GLU A 44 34.19 10.02 -3.72
N PHE A 45 33.96 10.61 -2.54
CA PHE A 45 33.02 11.73 -2.39
C PHE A 45 33.31 12.89 -3.36
N HIS A 46 34.57 13.23 -3.57
CA HIS A 46 34.98 14.33 -4.45
C HIS A 46 34.74 14.05 -5.96
N GLN A 47 34.26 12.87 -6.36
CA GLN A 47 34.09 12.46 -7.75
C GLN A 47 32.64 11.99 -8.00
N PRO A 48 31.68 12.92 -8.21
CA PRO A 48 30.27 12.59 -8.42
C PRO A 48 30.03 11.56 -9.52
N VAL A 49 30.83 11.58 -10.60
CA VAL A 49 30.76 10.59 -11.69
C VAL A 49 30.99 9.14 -11.26
N LYS A 50 31.60 8.92 -10.09
CA LYS A 50 31.82 7.58 -9.52
C LYS A 50 30.73 7.14 -8.55
N TRP A 51 29.82 8.04 -8.15
CA TRP A 51 28.77 7.70 -7.21
C TRP A 51 27.82 6.68 -7.85
N ILE A 52 27.50 5.63 -7.09
CA ILE A 52 26.69 4.53 -7.60
C ILE A 52 25.22 4.95 -7.51
N ASN A 53 24.61 5.20 -8.67
CA ASN A 53 23.20 5.53 -8.77
C ASN A 53 22.36 4.24 -8.66
N THR A 54 21.77 4.00 -7.48
CA THR A 54 20.93 2.82 -7.25
C THR A 54 19.58 2.88 -7.97
N TYR A 55 19.08 4.07 -8.27
CA TYR A 55 17.84 4.27 -9.05
C TYR A 55 17.95 3.78 -10.49
N LYS A 56 19.17 3.64 -11.02
CA LYS A 56 19.45 3.09 -12.35
C LYS A 56 19.84 1.61 -12.31
N MET A 57 19.91 1.00 -11.12
CA MET A 57 20.22 -0.43 -10.98
C MET A 57 18.99 -1.27 -11.34
N HIS A 58 19.24 -2.49 -11.82
CA HIS A 58 18.17 -3.46 -11.97
C HIS A 58 17.62 -3.83 -10.58
N SER A 59 16.32 -4.02 -10.45
CA SER A 59 15.66 -4.32 -9.15
C SER A 59 16.19 -5.58 -8.46
N LEU A 60 16.77 -6.51 -9.21
CA LEU A 60 17.47 -7.67 -8.65
C LEU A 60 18.75 -7.31 -7.89
N ASP A 61 19.42 -6.23 -8.29
CA ASP A 61 20.72 -5.80 -7.78
C ASP A 61 20.58 -4.71 -6.71
N SER A 62 19.44 -4.01 -6.66
CA SER A 62 19.13 -3.03 -5.61
C SER A 62 18.81 -3.66 -4.26
N TYR A 63 18.70 -4.99 -4.15
CA TYR A 63 18.51 -5.68 -2.87
C TYR A 63 19.59 -6.73 -2.64
N VAL A 64 20.42 -6.56 -1.62
CA VAL A 64 21.53 -7.48 -1.31
C VAL A 64 21.15 -8.37 -0.13
N LEU A 65 21.47 -9.66 -0.19
CA LEU A 65 21.25 -10.54 0.96
C LEU A 65 22.00 -10.00 2.19
N LEU A 66 21.33 -9.98 3.36
CA LEU A 66 21.88 -9.40 4.58
C LEU A 66 23.21 -10.02 5.01
N ASP A 67 23.39 -11.32 4.79
CA ASP A 67 24.63 -12.05 5.13
C ASP A 67 25.79 -11.80 4.14
N LYS A 68 25.49 -11.27 2.95
CA LYS A 68 26.46 -10.92 1.91
C LYS A 68 26.73 -9.42 1.82
N PHE A 69 25.86 -8.61 2.42
CA PHE A 69 26.03 -7.17 2.43
C PHE A 69 27.26 -6.80 3.26
N ASN A 70 28.20 -6.06 2.66
CA ASN A 70 29.35 -5.53 3.37
C ASN A 70 29.17 -4.04 3.65
N PRO A 71 28.92 -3.68 4.91
CA PRO A 71 28.85 -2.32 5.38
C PRO A 71 29.95 -1.38 4.88
N ASN A 72 31.19 -1.86 4.97
CA ASN A 72 32.37 -1.03 4.82
C ASN A 72 32.71 -0.71 3.36
N GLU A 73 31.91 -1.18 2.40
CA GLU A 73 32.07 -0.80 1.00
C GLU A 73 31.66 0.66 0.76
N TYR A 74 30.81 1.23 1.62
CA TYR A 74 30.24 2.56 1.45
C TYR A 74 30.56 3.48 2.64
N GLU A 75 30.85 4.74 2.34
CA GLU A 75 31.11 5.80 3.32
C GLU A 75 29.88 6.69 3.53
N TYR A 76 29.16 7.01 2.44
CA TYR A 76 27.97 7.85 2.47
C TYR A 76 26.88 7.30 1.57
N MET A 77 25.65 7.68 1.89
CA MET A 77 24.47 7.53 1.04
C MET A 77 23.84 8.91 0.88
N ILE A 78 23.56 9.30 -0.37
CA ILE A 78 22.99 10.62 -0.70
C ILE A 78 21.65 10.46 -1.39
N PHE A 79 20.72 11.37 -1.09
CA PHE A 79 19.43 11.46 -1.75
C PHE A 79 19.29 12.77 -2.51
N GLU A 80 18.49 12.75 -3.56
CA GLU A 80 18.11 13.97 -4.26
C GLU A 80 16.82 14.52 -3.65
N GLU A 81 16.90 15.74 -3.10
CA GLU A 81 15.75 16.46 -2.55
C GLU A 81 15.44 17.73 -3.35
N PHE A 82 14.20 18.20 -3.23
CA PHE A 82 13.74 19.38 -3.97
C PHE A 82 14.60 20.61 -3.66
N GLY A 83 15.21 21.19 -4.71
CA GLY A 83 16.02 22.40 -4.60
C GLY A 83 17.48 22.17 -4.21
N LEU A 84 17.92 20.93 -3.96
CA LEU A 84 19.33 20.60 -3.70
C LEU A 84 20.23 21.02 -4.88
N ALA A 85 19.85 20.65 -6.10
CA ALA A 85 20.64 20.95 -7.31
C ALA A 85 20.89 22.46 -7.50
N LYS A 86 19.94 23.31 -7.10
CA LYS A 86 20.11 24.76 -7.15
C LYS A 86 21.14 25.26 -6.14
N GLN A 87 21.16 24.70 -4.93
CA GLN A 87 22.15 25.06 -3.92
C GLN A 87 23.55 24.62 -4.35
N LEU A 88 23.66 23.41 -4.92
CA LEU A 88 24.92 22.90 -5.47
C LEU A 88 25.42 23.78 -6.63
N ASP A 89 24.54 24.22 -7.53
CA ASP A 89 24.90 25.13 -8.63
C ASP A 89 25.46 26.45 -8.11
N GLN A 90 24.88 27.01 -7.04
CA GLN A 90 25.37 28.25 -6.43
C GLN A 90 26.76 28.10 -5.81
N ILE A 91 27.03 26.99 -5.14
CA ILE A 91 28.35 26.68 -4.57
C ILE A 91 29.36 26.59 -5.71
N LEU A 92 29.08 25.75 -6.71
CA LEU A 92 29.97 25.47 -7.83
C LEU A 92 30.19 26.67 -8.77
N ALA A 93 29.20 27.56 -8.91
CA ALA A 93 29.32 28.77 -9.73
C ALA A 93 30.47 29.68 -9.26
N SER A 94 30.76 29.71 -7.97
CA SER A 94 31.90 30.47 -7.43
C SER A 94 33.27 29.92 -7.88
N HIS A 95 33.29 28.68 -8.35
CA HIS A 95 34.46 28.00 -8.94
C HIS A 95 34.38 27.90 -10.47
N GLY A 96 33.45 28.62 -11.11
CA GLY A 96 33.30 28.65 -12.57
C GLY A 96 32.65 27.41 -13.19
N ILE A 97 32.00 26.56 -12.37
CA ILE A 97 31.27 25.38 -12.81
C ILE A 97 29.77 25.68 -12.73
N HIS A 98 29.04 25.34 -13.79
CA HIS A 98 27.58 25.48 -13.84
C HIS A 98 26.97 24.13 -14.18
N ILE A 99 26.06 23.67 -13.32
CA ILE A 99 25.29 22.43 -13.46
C ILE A 99 23.82 22.72 -13.79
N ASN A 100 23.49 23.98 -14.11
CA ASN A 100 22.17 24.44 -14.56
C ASN A 100 20.99 24.04 -13.65
N ASN A 101 21.23 23.96 -12.34
CA ASN A 101 20.28 23.45 -11.34
C ASN A 101 19.82 21.99 -11.60
N SER A 102 20.64 21.17 -12.25
CA SER A 102 20.38 19.76 -12.54
C SER A 102 21.29 18.87 -11.70
N PHE A 103 20.70 17.98 -10.90
CA PHE A 103 21.47 17.01 -10.14
C PHE A 103 22.14 15.98 -11.07
N GLU A 104 21.48 15.61 -12.17
CA GLU A 104 22.09 14.75 -13.19
C GLU A 104 23.33 15.40 -13.81
N GLU A 105 23.35 16.72 -14.03
CA GLU A 105 24.58 17.40 -14.50
C GLU A 105 25.68 17.39 -13.43
N PHE A 106 25.33 17.58 -12.15
CA PHE A 106 26.28 17.44 -11.05
C PHE A 106 26.94 16.06 -11.01
N LEU A 107 26.16 14.99 -11.25
CA LEU A 107 26.68 13.62 -11.30
C LEU A 107 27.60 13.36 -12.50
N THR A 108 27.69 14.24 -13.48
CA THR A 108 28.67 14.11 -14.59
C THR A 108 30.03 14.72 -14.27
N LEU A 109 30.17 15.42 -13.15
CA LEU A 109 31.43 16.06 -12.77
C LEU A 109 32.51 15.01 -12.48
N GLU A 110 33.64 15.13 -13.16
CA GLU A 110 34.81 14.29 -12.91
C GLU A 110 35.34 14.50 -11.49
N GLU A 111 35.37 15.75 -11.03
CA GLU A 111 35.86 16.13 -9.71
C GLU A 111 35.21 17.43 -9.21
N ILE A 112 34.83 17.45 -7.93
CA ILE A 112 34.43 18.67 -7.21
C ILE A 112 35.71 19.44 -6.86
N PRO A 113 35.79 20.76 -7.09
CA PRO A 113 36.94 21.56 -6.67
C PRO A 113 37.29 21.34 -5.20
N THR A 114 38.57 21.11 -4.89
CA THR A 114 39.02 20.70 -3.54
C THR A 114 38.59 21.69 -2.45
N ASP A 115 38.57 22.98 -2.78
CA ASP A 115 38.10 24.07 -1.93
C ASP A 115 36.57 24.08 -1.75
N ALA A 116 35.81 23.57 -2.72
CA ALA A 116 34.34 23.44 -2.67
C ALA A 116 33.85 22.16 -1.97
N VAL A 117 34.67 21.11 -1.87
CA VAL A 117 34.27 19.79 -1.33
C VAL A 117 33.58 19.90 0.04
N LYS A 118 34.13 20.73 0.92
CA LYS A 118 33.57 20.93 2.25
C LYS A 118 32.19 21.61 2.19
N GLU A 119 32.04 22.63 1.36
CA GLU A 119 30.77 23.36 1.22
C GLU A 119 29.67 22.48 0.62
N VAL A 120 30.01 21.65 -0.38
CA VAL A 120 29.09 20.65 -0.94
C VAL A 120 28.65 19.67 0.14
N LYS A 121 29.60 19.14 0.93
CA LYS A 121 29.28 18.21 2.02
C LYS A 121 28.39 18.85 3.09
N ASP A 122 28.72 20.06 3.53
CA ASP A 122 27.95 20.81 4.52
C ASP A 122 26.52 21.11 3.99
N CYS A 123 26.38 21.40 2.69
CA CYS A 123 25.10 21.57 2.03
C CYS A 123 24.25 20.30 2.08
N LEU A 124 24.83 19.15 1.75
CA LEU A 124 24.13 17.87 1.77
C LEU A 124 23.67 17.48 3.19
N ILE A 125 24.52 17.66 4.20
CA ILE A 125 24.16 17.44 5.61
C ILE A 125 22.99 18.34 6.02
N LYS A 126 23.09 19.64 5.71
CA LYS A 126 22.10 20.64 6.13
C LYS A 126 20.71 20.37 5.56
N ASN A 127 20.64 19.82 4.35
CA ASN A 127 19.37 19.47 3.71
C ASN A 127 18.92 18.04 4.04
N GLU A 128 19.57 17.35 5.00
CA GLU A 128 19.27 15.96 5.37
C GLU A 128 19.35 14.99 4.18
N CYS A 129 20.13 15.36 3.16
CA CYS A 129 20.32 14.59 1.93
C CYS A 129 21.53 13.66 2.01
N MET A 130 22.23 13.58 3.15
CA MET A 130 23.39 12.72 3.32
C MET A 130 23.35 12.02 4.67
N ASN A 131 23.24 10.70 4.58
CA ASN A 131 23.20 9.82 5.73
C ASN A 131 24.58 9.21 5.99
N VAL A 132 24.88 8.99 7.27
CA VAL A 132 26.11 8.33 7.71
C VAL A 132 25.79 6.86 7.96
N TYR A 133 26.42 6.04 7.16
CA TYR A 133 26.32 4.59 7.18
C TYR A 133 26.75 3.99 8.56
N PRO A 134 26.12 2.92 9.12
CA PRO A 134 25.24 1.88 8.53
C PRO A 134 23.73 1.93 8.83
N GLU A 135 23.25 2.83 9.69
CA GLU A 135 21.95 2.65 10.37
C GLU A 135 20.73 2.89 9.46
N ASP A 136 20.93 3.44 8.25
CA ASP A 136 19.86 3.97 7.40
C ASP A 136 19.46 3.07 6.21
N PHE A 137 19.90 1.81 6.18
CA PHE A 137 19.42 0.89 5.13
C PHE A 137 18.20 0.08 5.56
N PRO A 138 17.12 0.06 4.75
CA PRO A 138 15.96 -0.77 5.04
C PRO A 138 16.33 -2.25 4.97
N ILE A 139 15.95 -3.00 6.00
CA ILE A 139 16.04 -4.45 6.03
C ILE A 139 14.64 -5.01 5.78
N VAL A 140 14.48 -5.70 4.65
CA VAL A 140 13.20 -6.23 4.18
C VAL A 140 13.24 -7.76 4.08
N ASP A 141 12.06 -8.39 4.13
CA ASP A 141 11.94 -9.81 3.77
C ASP A 141 11.80 -9.95 2.26
N GLY A 142 12.39 -11.00 1.69
CA GLY A 142 12.27 -11.27 0.27
C GLY A 142 12.58 -12.71 -0.09
N SER A 143 12.35 -13.05 -1.36
CA SER A 143 12.64 -14.38 -1.89
C SER A 143 13.03 -14.30 -3.36
N GLU A 144 13.95 -15.16 -3.79
CA GLU A 144 14.33 -15.29 -5.19
C GLU A 144 13.63 -16.49 -5.82
N TYR A 145 13.11 -16.31 -7.03
CA TYR A 145 12.41 -17.34 -7.78
C TYR A 145 12.77 -17.27 -9.26
N ILE A 146 12.43 -18.32 -10.01
CA ILE A 146 12.66 -18.38 -11.46
C ILE A 146 11.31 -18.41 -12.15
N PHE A 147 11.04 -17.42 -12.99
CA PHE A 147 9.83 -17.35 -13.79
C PHE A 147 10.20 -17.39 -15.28
N ALA A 148 9.66 -18.36 -16.02
CA ALA A 148 9.97 -18.54 -17.44
C ALA A 148 11.48 -18.61 -17.77
N GLY A 149 12.31 -19.08 -16.83
CA GLY A 149 13.77 -19.14 -16.97
C GLY A 149 14.50 -17.85 -16.55
N GLU A 150 13.78 -16.79 -16.20
CA GLU A 150 14.34 -15.56 -15.66
C GLU A 150 14.31 -15.56 -14.14
N LYS A 151 15.44 -15.21 -13.52
CA LYS A 151 15.48 -14.97 -12.08
C LYS A 151 14.72 -13.69 -11.75
N LYS A 152 13.87 -13.75 -10.75
CA LYS A 152 13.11 -12.63 -10.21
C LYS A 152 13.27 -12.62 -8.68
N LYS A 153 13.03 -11.47 -8.05
CA LYS A 153 13.09 -11.29 -6.60
C LYS A 153 11.79 -10.67 -6.15
N PHE A 154 11.14 -11.29 -5.18
CA PHE A 154 10.01 -10.70 -4.47
C PHE A 154 10.56 -9.99 -3.25
N ILE A 155 10.13 -8.74 -3.06
CA ILE A 155 10.40 -7.97 -1.85
C ILE A 155 9.05 -7.75 -1.16
N ILE A 156 9.02 -8.05 0.13
CA ILE A 156 7.85 -7.86 0.99
C ILE A 156 8.06 -6.52 1.68
N GLU A 157 7.19 -5.57 1.37
CA GLU A 157 7.29 -4.23 1.90
C GLU A 157 6.63 -4.14 3.28
N THR A 158 7.25 -3.35 4.15
CA THR A 158 6.64 -2.88 5.41
C THR A 158 6.58 -1.35 5.30
N ASP A 159 5.47 -0.86 4.76
CA ASP A 159 4.93 0.50 4.80
C ASP A 159 5.68 1.71 4.17
N ASP A 160 6.97 1.67 3.80
CA ASP A 160 7.71 2.93 3.48
C ASP A 160 8.51 3.04 2.16
N HIS A 161 8.55 2.05 1.25
CA HIS A 161 9.42 2.06 0.05
C HIS A 161 8.81 1.40 -1.20
N TYR A 162 8.09 2.20 -2.01
CA TYR A 162 7.46 1.78 -3.25
C TYR A 162 8.47 1.44 -4.37
N ASP A 163 8.50 0.17 -4.80
CA ASP A 163 9.11 -0.23 -6.08
C ASP A 163 8.15 -1.19 -6.84
N ASP A 164 8.30 -1.30 -8.17
CA ASP A 164 7.38 -2.05 -9.08
C ASP A 164 7.27 -3.57 -8.80
N VAL A 165 7.99 -4.06 -7.78
CA VAL A 165 8.12 -5.46 -7.38
C VAL A 165 7.66 -5.71 -5.94
N THR A 166 7.08 -4.70 -5.29
CA THR A 166 6.48 -4.82 -3.95
C THR A 166 5.33 -5.80 -3.95
N LEU A 167 5.31 -6.69 -2.95
CA LEU A 167 4.16 -7.52 -2.62
C LEU A 167 3.65 -7.25 -1.20
N TYR A 168 2.33 -7.30 -1.03
CA TYR A 168 1.67 -7.11 0.27
C TYR A 168 1.38 -8.44 0.96
N ASP A 169 1.64 -8.56 2.26
CA ASP A 169 1.38 -9.80 2.99
C ASP A 169 -0.10 -9.96 3.36
N GLN A 170 -0.80 -10.81 2.61
CA GLN A 170 -2.21 -11.16 2.81
C GLN A 170 -2.40 -12.49 3.52
N THR A 171 -1.39 -13.01 4.21
CA THR A 171 -1.45 -14.33 4.84
C THR A 171 -2.64 -14.48 5.79
N HIS A 172 -2.95 -13.44 6.57
CA HIS A 172 -4.01 -13.43 7.55
C HIS A 172 -5.42 -13.47 6.93
N TYR A 173 -5.61 -12.81 5.79
CA TYR A 173 -6.88 -12.73 5.08
C TYR A 173 -7.44 -14.13 4.73
N PHE A 174 -6.58 -15.02 4.25
CA PHE A 174 -6.99 -16.37 3.84
C PHE A 174 -7.23 -17.34 5.00
N PHE A 175 -6.82 -17.03 6.23
CA PHE A 175 -6.93 -17.97 7.34
C PHE A 175 -8.35 -18.14 7.87
N GLY A 176 -9.22 -17.13 7.69
CA GLY A 176 -10.66 -17.23 7.96
C GLY A 176 -11.44 -18.01 6.90
N GLN A 177 -10.84 -18.28 5.72
CA GLN A 177 -11.59 -18.88 4.63
C GLN A 177 -11.62 -20.42 4.68
N TYR A 178 -12.81 -21.01 4.54
CA TYR A 178 -13.02 -22.46 4.40
C TYR A 178 -13.28 -22.84 2.94
N ILE A 179 -12.66 -23.93 2.48
CA ILE A 179 -12.93 -24.49 1.14
C ILE A 179 -14.18 -25.36 1.26
N VAL A 180 -15.21 -25.06 0.46
CA VAL A 180 -16.48 -25.80 0.40
C VAL A 180 -16.61 -26.64 -0.87
N GLU A 181 -15.88 -26.29 -1.93
CA GLU A 181 -15.72 -27.15 -3.10
C GLU A 181 -14.29 -27.12 -3.61
N SER A 182 -13.84 -28.24 -4.18
CA SER A 182 -12.53 -28.37 -4.78
C SER A 182 -12.64 -29.15 -6.08
N TYR A 183 -11.90 -28.67 -7.08
CA TYR A 183 -11.87 -29.21 -8.42
C TYR A 183 -10.41 -29.28 -8.87
N LYS A 184 -10.08 -30.27 -9.69
CA LYS A 184 -8.74 -30.47 -10.24
C LYS A 184 -8.80 -30.68 -11.74
N LYS A 185 -7.83 -30.10 -12.45
CA LYS A 185 -7.59 -30.32 -13.87
C LYS A 185 -6.12 -30.58 -14.10
N THR A 186 -5.82 -31.51 -15.00
CA THR A 186 -4.45 -31.81 -15.42
C THR A 186 -4.33 -31.60 -16.92
N VAL A 187 -3.41 -30.75 -17.36
CA VAL A 187 -3.12 -30.48 -18.77
C VAL A 187 -1.62 -30.60 -18.98
N ASN A 188 -1.19 -31.45 -19.91
CA ASN A 188 0.24 -31.65 -20.22
C ASN A 188 1.12 -31.95 -18.99
N GLY A 189 0.57 -32.65 -17.99
CA GLY A 189 1.26 -32.97 -16.74
C GLY A 189 1.26 -31.86 -15.68
N GLN A 190 0.84 -30.64 -16.02
CA GLN A 190 0.64 -29.55 -15.05
C GLN A 190 -0.75 -29.65 -14.41
N GLN A 191 -0.80 -29.39 -13.10
CA GLN A 191 -2.02 -29.46 -12.32
C GLN A 191 -2.50 -28.05 -11.95
N THR A 192 -3.79 -27.81 -12.21
CA THR A 192 -4.50 -26.62 -11.77
C THR A 192 -5.66 -27.05 -10.89
N TYR A 193 -5.78 -26.41 -9.74
CA TYR A 193 -6.89 -26.60 -8.82
C TYR A 193 -7.82 -25.39 -8.90
N LEU A 194 -9.10 -25.63 -8.65
CA LEU A 194 -10.09 -24.58 -8.49
C LEU A 194 -10.81 -24.83 -7.17
N TYR A 195 -10.83 -23.82 -6.31
CA TYR A 195 -11.43 -23.88 -4.98
C TYR A 195 -12.57 -22.88 -4.88
N LYS A 196 -13.66 -23.32 -4.27
CA LYS A 196 -14.76 -22.45 -3.85
C LYS A 196 -14.67 -22.27 -2.34
N THR A 197 -14.78 -21.04 -1.85
CA THR A 197 -14.82 -20.75 -0.41
C THR A 197 -16.24 -20.65 0.10
N HIS A 198 -16.39 -20.66 1.42
CA HIS A 198 -17.68 -20.44 2.08
C HIS A 198 -18.26 -19.03 1.90
N TYR A 199 -17.46 -18.06 1.44
CA TYR A 199 -17.92 -16.73 1.06
C TYR A 199 -18.34 -16.64 -0.42
N ASP A 200 -18.49 -17.79 -1.09
CA ASP A 200 -18.80 -17.89 -2.53
C ASP A 200 -17.68 -17.37 -3.47
N GLU A 201 -16.50 -17.10 -2.93
CA GLU A 201 -15.32 -16.70 -3.70
C GLU A 201 -14.69 -17.92 -4.39
N TRP A 202 -14.16 -17.71 -5.59
CA TRP A 202 -13.51 -18.74 -6.38
C TRP A 202 -12.04 -18.41 -6.59
N TYR A 203 -11.17 -19.41 -6.40
CA TYR A 203 -9.74 -19.26 -6.60
C TYR A 203 -9.17 -20.37 -7.46
N GLN A 204 -8.43 -20.01 -8.51
CA GLN A 204 -7.52 -20.92 -9.20
C GLN A 204 -6.22 -21.03 -8.44
N PHE A 205 -5.69 -22.25 -8.31
CA PHE A 205 -4.44 -22.51 -7.62
C PHE A 205 -3.54 -23.41 -8.46
N TYR A 206 -2.37 -22.92 -8.85
CA TYR A 206 -1.45 -23.61 -9.75
C TYR A 206 0.01 -23.28 -9.44
N ALA A 207 0.92 -24.19 -9.78
CA ALA A 207 2.34 -23.93 -9.64
C ALA A 207 2.78 -22.88 -10.67
N LEU A 208 3.53 -21.87 -10.21
CA LEU A 208 4.07 -20.82 -11.07
C LEU A 208 5.14 -21.38 -12.02
N ASP A 209 5.90 -22.36 -11.54
CA ASP A 209 6.99 -23.02 -12.25
C ASP A 209 7.05 -24.52 -11.95
N THR A 210 8.11 -25.19 -12.39
CA THR A 210 8.33 -26.63 -12.15
C THR A 210 9.03 -26.93 -10.81
N SER A 211 9.40 -25.91 -10.04
CA SER A 211 10.14 -26.08 -8.79
C SER A 211 9.24 -26.46 -7.62
N ASP A 212 7.91 -26.32 -7.77
CA ASP A 212 6.89 -26.50 -6.72
C ASP A 212 7.05 -25.54 -5.51
N LYS A 213 7.98 -24.58 -5.59
CA LYS A 213 8.31 -23.64 -4.50
C LYS A 213 7.47 -22.38 -4.51
N CYS A 214 6.84 -22.06 -5.63
CA CYS A 214 5.95 -20.91 -5.75
C CYS A 214 4.65 -21.33 -6.43
N TRP A 215 3.55 -21.08 -5.75
CA TRP A 215 2.21 -21.30 -6.28
C TRP A 215 1.51 -19.97 -6.44
N VAL A 216 0.63 -19.88 -7.43
CA VAL A 216 -0.25 -18.73 -7.61
C VAL A 216 -1.64 -19.13 -7.18
N LEU A 217 -2.25 -18.29 -6.35
CA LEU A 217 -3.67 -18.28 -6.07
C LEU A 217 -4.25 -17.05 -6.79
N LYS A 218 -5.05 -17.27 -7.83
CA LYS A 218 -5.71 -16.21 -8.61
C LYS A 218 -7.20 -16.21 -8.27
N GLU A 219 -7.75 -15.04 -7.94
CA GLU A 219 -9.19 -14.88 -7.79
C GLU A 219 -9.90 -15.00 -9.16
N VAL A 220 -11.03 -15.72 -9.17
CA VAL A 220 -11.86 -15.92 -10.36
C VAL A 220 -13.18 -15.21 -10.13
N PHE A 221 -13.34 -14.05 -10.77
CA PHE A 221 -14.59 -13.32 -10.73
C PHE A 221 -15.70 -14.03 -11.49
N GLN A 222 -16.95 -13.66 -11.21
CA GLN A 222 -18.13 -14.30 -11.80
C GLN A 222 -18.11 -14.31 -13.34
N GLU A 223 -17.64 -13.23 -13.97
CA GLU A 223 -17.53 -13.13 -15.43
C GLU A 223 -16.56 -14.17 -16.02
N GLU A 224 -15.43 -14.41 -15.34
CA GLU A 224 -14.50 -15.47 -15.74
C GLU A 224 -15.11 -16.85 -15.51
N LEU A 225 -15.79 -17.03 -14.36
CA LEU A 225 -16.42 -18.29 -13.97
C LEU A 225 -17.49 -18.74 -14.96
N ASP A 226 -18.31 -17.82 -15.48
CA ASP A 226 -19.36 -18.11 -16.47
C ASP A 226 -18.80 -18.69 -17.77
N SER A 227 -17.57 -18.30 -18.13
CA SER A 227 -16.85 -18.81 -19.30
C SER A 227 -15.98 -20.03 -19.00
N LEU A 228 -15.76 -20.34 -17.72
CA LEU A 228 -14.85 -21.38 -17.27
C LEU A 228 -15.50 -22.77 -17.49
N PRO A 229 -14.87 -23.68 -18.25
CA PRO A 229 -15.43 -24.99 -18.53
C PRO A 229 -15.28 -25.91 -17.31
N LEU A 230 -16.15 -25.74 -16.30
CA LEU A 230 -16.10 -26.49 -15.04
C LEU A 230 -16.21 -28.00 -15.27
N SER A 231 -16.90 -28.42 -16.33
CA SER A 231 -16.98 -29.82 -16.79
C SER A 231 -15.62 -30.44 -17.17
N SER A 232 -14.61 -29.61 -17.47
CA SER A 232 -13.25 -30.06 -17.73
C SER A 232 -12.43 -30.31 -16.46
N TYR A 233 -12.99 -30.02 -15.28
CA TYR A 233 -12.40 -30.30 -13.99
C TYR A 233 -13.07 -31.52 -13.33
N GLU A 234 -12.25 -32.32 -12.64
CA GLU A 234 -12.72 -33.38 -11.77
C GLU A 234 -13.05 -32.81 -10.38
N LYS A 235 -14.28 -33.00 -9.90
CA LYS A 235 -14.68 -32.59 -8.55
C LYS A 235 -14.02 -33.51 -7.52
N MET A 236 -13.27 -32.92 -6.60
CA MET A 236 -12.59 -33.64 -5.53
C MET A 236 -13.51 -33.83 -4.33
N ILE A 237 -13.36 -34.98 -3.66
CA ILE A 237 -14.04 -35.23 -2.39
C ILE A 237 -13.27 -34.48 -1.30
N ILE A 238 -13.96 -33.57 -0.60
CA ILE A 238 -13.42 -32.87 0.56
C ILE A 238 -14.20 -33.26 1.82
N GLU A 239 -13.52 -33.21 2.96
CA GLU A 239 -14.15 -33.40 4.26
C GLU A 239 -15.13 -32.24 4.51
N LYS A 240 -16.39 -32.57 4.79
CA LYS A 240 -17.40 -31.56 5.14
C LYS A 240 -17.06 -30.98 6.50
N ARG A 241 -17.06 -29.65 6.60
CA ARG A 241 -16.85 -28.92 7.85
C ARG A 241 -18.05 -28.03 8.13
N GLU A 242 -18.48 -27.98 9.39
CA GLU A 242 -19.45 -26.98 9.84
C GLU A 242 -18.74 -25.62 9.94
N ILE A 243 -19.31 -24.61 9.28
CA ILE A 243 -18.84 -23.23 9.35
C ILE A 243 -19.41 -22.61 10.63
N PRO A 244 -18.61 -21.96 11.48
CA PRO A 244 -19.11 -21.25 12.66
C PRO A 244 -20.19 -20.24 12.30
N LYS A 245 -21.23 -20.12 13.16
CA LYS A 245 -22.36 -19.21 12.90
C LYS A 245 -21.95 -17.75 12.93
N GLU A 246 -20.92 -17.43 13.71
CA GLU A 246 -20.36 -16.09 13.84
C GLU A 246 -19.73 -15.63 12.52
N GLU A 247 -19.09 -16.53 11.77
CA GLU A 247 -18.47 -16.20 10.47
C GLU A 247 -19.49 -16.07 9.33
N LEU A 248 -20.66 -16.72 9.47
CA LEU A 248 -21.84 -16.48 8.63
C LEU A 248 -22.50 -15.11 8.91
N HIS A 249 -22.25 -14.49 10.07
CA HIS A 249 -22.83 -13.20 10.45
C HIS A 249 -22.20 -12.04 9.68
N ASN A 250 -20.89 -12.09 9.42
CA ASN A 250 -20.16 -11.06 8.66
C ASN A 250 -20.72 -10.87 7.24
N GLU A 251 -21.12 -11.96 6.57
CA GLU A 251 -21.74 -11.89 5.24
C GLU A 251 -23.12 -11.20 5.27
N LEU A 252 -23.88 -11.40 6.36
CA LEU A 252 -25.16 -10.72 6.59
C LEU A 252 -24.97 -9.22 6.91
N GLU A 253 -23.89 -8.84 7.60
CA GLU A 253 -23.57 -7.44 7.88
C GLU A 253 -23.07 -6.69 6.64
N LEU A 254 -22.21 -7.32 5.81
CA LEU A 254 -21.80 -6.76 4.52
C LEU A 254 -22.99 -6.56 3.57
N LYS A 255 -23.92 -7.51 3.51
CA LYS A 255 -25.15 -7.35 2.72
C LYS A 255 -25.98 -6.17 3.22
N LYS A 256 -26.10 -5.98 4.54
CA LYS A 256 -26.79 -4.81 5.10
C LYS A 256 -26.09 -3.50 4.77
N LEU A 257 -24.75 -3.49 4.77
CA LEU A 257 -23.94 -2.31 4.45
C LEU A 257 -24.24 -1.78 3.04
N PHE A 258 -24.44 -2.66 2.06
CA PHE A 258 -24.73 -2.25 0.69
C PHE A 258 -26.21 -2.30 0.33
N ASP A 259 -27.10 -2.67 1.26
CA ASP A 259 -28.54 -2.71 1.00
C ASP A 259 -29.15 -1.29 1.09
N PRO A 260 -29.69 -0.75 -0.02
CA PRO A 260 -30.26 0.59 -0.08
C PRO A 260 -31.47 0.80 0.85
N VAL A 261 -32.14 -0.27 1.30
CA VAL A 261 -33.29 -0.16 2.21
C VAL A 261 -32.93 -0.30 3.68
N THR A 262 -31.67 -0.61 4.02
CA THR A 262 -31.21 -0.66 5.40
C THR A 262 -31.38 0.70 6.08
N GLU A 263 -32.07 0.74 7.22
CA GLU A 263 -32.20 1.94 8.03
C GLU A 263 -30.93 2.19 8.85
N CYS A 264 -30.44 3.43 8.79
CA CYS A 264 -29.29 3.91 9.54
C CYS A 264 -29.68 5.09 10.42
N ASP A 265 -29.02 5.22 11.56
CA ASP A 265 -29.06 6.37 12.45
C ASP A 265 -27.92 7.33 12.07
N PHE A 266 -28.27 8.59 11.80
CA PHE A 266 -27.32 9.62 11.35
C PHE A 266 -27.02 10.60 12.48
N TYR A 267 -25.74 10.94 12.61
CA TYR A 267 -25.24 11.86 13.62
C TYR A 267 -24.40 12.97 12.99
N TYR A 268 -24.37 14.13 13.64
CA TYR A 268 -23.65 15.30 13.18
C TYR A 268 -22.80 15.91 14.30
N SER A 269 -21.55 16.21 14.01
CA SER A 269 -20.62 16.96 14.85
C SER A 269 -19.96 18.02 13.97
N ASP A 270 -19.91 19.26 14.45
CA ASP A 270 -19.23 20.33 13.72
C ASP A 270 -17.72 20.06 13.63
N LYS A 271 -17.13 19.45 14.66
CA LYS A 271 -15.70 19.08 14.69
C LYS A 271 -15.38 18.00 13.66
N MET A 272 -16.19 16.96 13.58
CA MET A 272 -16.01 15.89 12.58
C MET A 272 -16.27 16.41 11.17
N PHE A 273 -17.33 17.20 10.98
CA PHE A 273 -17.67 17.77 9.69
C PHE A 273 -16.54 18.67 9.16
N ALA A 274 -15.94 19.49 10.03
CA ALA A 274 -14.77 20.32 9.68
C ALA A 274 -13.60 19.50 9.15
N LEU A 275 -13.27 18.38 9.80
CA LEU A 275 -12.20 17.49 9.35
C LEU A 275 -12.53 16.84 8.00
N GLY A 276 -13.79 16.46 7.78
CA GLY A 276 -14.23 15.78 6.56
C GLY A 276 -14.07 16.63 5.30
N PHE A 277 -14.69 17.81 5.25
CA PHE A 277 -14.71 18.58 3.99
C PHE A 277 -13.34 19.22 3.66
N LEU A 278 -12.49 19.48 4.66
CA LEU A 278 -11.12 19.97 4.43
C LEU A 278 -10.27 18.92 3.71
N ASN A 279 -10.46 17.64 4.03
CA ASN A 279 -9.74 16.54 3.39
C ASN A 279 -10.32 16.19 2.00
N ASN A 280 -11.61 16.42 1.79
CA ASN A 280 -12.34 15.98 0.58
C ASN A 280 -12.67 17.10 -0.41
N GLY A 281 -12.02 18.26 -0.29
CA GLY A 281 -12.21 19.38 -1.23
C GLY A 281 -13.65 19.88 -1.32
N GLY A 282 -14.38 19.88 -0.19
CA GLY A 282 -15.78 20.34 -0.14
C GLY A 282 -16.84 19.29 -0.50
N ARG A 283 -16.45 18.10 -0.97
CA ARG A 283 -17.39 16.99 -1.21
C ARG A 283 -17.88 16.41 0.11
N ILE A 284 -19.19 16.34 0.27
CA ILE A 284 -19.86 15.81 1.46
C ILE A 284 -21.00 14.88 1.06
N ASN A 285 -21.45 14.06 2.00
CA ASN A 285 -22.72 13.35 1.89
C ASN A 285 -23.77 14.06 2.73
N VAL A 286 -24.98 14.15 2.20
CA VAL A 286 -26.19 14.58 2.91
C VAL A 286 -27.23 13.48 2.84
N VAL A 287 -28.17 13.48 3.77
CA VAL A 287 -29.23 12.47 3.84
C VAL A 287 -30.59 13.16 3.88
N ASN A 288 -31.54 12.65 3.09
CA ASN A 288 -32.93 13.09 3.17
C ASN A 288 -33.62 12.42 4.37
N ILE A 289 -33.99 13.22 5.36
CA ILE A 289 -34.72 12.78 6.55
C ILE A 289 -36.03 13.55 6.59
N ASP A 290 -37.15 12.83 6.46
CA ASP A 290 -38.51 13.39 6.46
C ASP A 290 -38.75 14.49 5.42
N GLY A 291 -38.07 14.43 4.27
CA GLY A 291 -38.19 15.41 3.20
C GLY A 291 -37.22 16.59 3.30
N GLU A 292 -36.35 16.60 4.30
CA GLU A 292 -35.31 17.63 4.49
C GLU A 292 -33.91 17.03 4.30
N LEU A 293 -33.09 17.69 3.47
CA LEU A 293 -31.68 17.35 3.32
C LEU A 293 -30.89 17.81 4.55
N LYS A 294 -30.31 16.86 5.27
CA LYS A 294 -29.53 17.10 6.48
C LYS A 294 -28.08 16.64 6.30
N ARG A 295 -27.17 17.44 6.85
CA ARG A 295 -25.75 17.07 6.96
C ARG A 295 -25.59 16.05 8.08
N TYR A 296 -24.69 15.10 7.86
CA TYR A 296 -24.25 14.15 8.87
C TYR A 296 -22.73 14.03 8.80
N SER A 297 -22.12 13.61 9.91
CA SER A 297 -20.69 13.32 10.03
C SER A 297 -20.41 11.87 10.40
N GLU A 298 -21.43 11.13 10.83
CA GLU A 298 -21.34 9.72 11.17
C GLU A 298 -22.68 9.02 10.88
N MET A 299 -22.59 7.79 10.38
CA MET A 299 -23.72 6.90 10.09
C MET A 299 -23.44 5.56 10.78
N VAL A 300 -24.44 5.03 11.49
CA VAL A 300 -24.40 3.68 12.09
C VAL A 300 -25.70 2.94 11.76
N PHE A 301 -25.72 1.62 11.85
CA PHE A 301 -26.98 0.90 11.66
C PHE A 301 -27.96 1.26 12.77
N LYS A 302 -29.25 1.28 12.43
CA LYS A 302 -30.29 1.67 13.39
C LYS A 302 -30.21 0.86 14.68
N GLY A 303 -30.12 1.56 15.82
CA GLY A 303 -30.01 0.97 17.15
C GLY A 303 -28.58 0.64 17.61
N GLU A 304 -27.57 0.84 16.77
CA GLU A 304 -26.18 0.81 17.18
C GLU A 304 -25.76 2.12 17.85
N LYS A 305 -24.61 2.09 18.54
CA LYS A 305 -24.04 3.29 19.14
C LYS A 305 -23.05 3.91 18.16
N PRO A 306 -22.96 5.26 18.09
CA PRO A 306 -21.88 5.90 17.36
C PRO A 306 -20.52 5.42 17.89
N PHE A 307 -19.60 5.20 16.95
CA PHE A 307 -18.20 4.88 17.20
C PHE A 307 -17.47 6.09 17.77
N SER A 308 -17.80 7.29 17.29
CA SER A 308 -17.12 8.51 17.72
C SER A 308 -17.64 9.01 19.07
N LYS A 309 -16.73 9.59 19.85
CA LYS A 309 -17.02 10.10 21.21
C LYS A 309 -16.87 11.62 21.30
N TRP A 310 -17.28 12.34 20.25
CA TRP A 310 -17.26 13.80 20.25
C TRP A 310 -18.36 14.35 21.16
N ASP A 311 -18.00 15.37 21.92
CA ASP A 311 -18.87 16.10 22.84
C ASP A 311 -20.01 16.86 22.13
N ASP A 312 -19.82 17.21 20.86
CA ASP A 312 -20.80 17.91 20.04
C ASP A 312 -21.56 17.00 19.05
N LEU A 313 -21.41 15.68 19.18
CA LEU A 313 -22.12 14.72 18.33
C LEU A 313 -23.61 14.67 18.71
N VAL A 314 -24.47 15.02 17.76
CA VAL A 314 -25.93 15.04 17.94
C VAL A 314 -26.62 14.10 16.96
N PHE A 315 -27.67 13.43 17.42
CA PHE A 315 -28.53 12.62 16.56
C PHE A 315 -29.35 13.51 15.63
N VAL A 316 -29.30 13.23 14.32
CA VAL A 316 -29.93 14.01 13.26
C VAL A 316 -31.25 13.39 12.82
N GLY A 317 -31.31 12.06 12.80
CA GLY A 317 -32.50 11.27 12.45
C GLY A 317 -32.14 9.90 11.90
N THR A 318 -33.18 9.15 11.53
CA THR A 318 -33.07 7.82 10.95
C THR A 318 -33.58 7.86 9.52
N ALA A 319 -32.84 7.28 8.57
CA ALA A 319 -33.30 7.12 7.19
C ALA A 319 -32.69 5.88 6.53
N PRO A 320 -33.30 5.35 5.45
CA PRO A 320 -32.67 4.34 4.61
C PRO A 320 -31.41 4.86 3.89
N GLN A 321 -30.43 3.99 3.65
CA GLN A 321 -29.19 4.36 2.96
C GLN A 321 -29.40 4.98 1.57
N LYS A 322 -30.43 4.58 0.82
CA LYS A 322 -30.77 5.16 -0.49
C LYS A 322 -31.12 6.65 -0.47
N GLU A 323 -31.43 7.19 0.71
CA GLU A 323 -31.73 8.62 0.89
C GLU A 323 -30.47 9.48 1.02
N ILE A 324 -29.29 8.84 1.04
CA ILE A 324 -27.99 9.52 1.01
C ILE A 324 -27.69 9.96 -0.41
N GLN A 325 -27.24 11.20 -0.56
CA GLN A 325 -26.78 11.76 -1.82
C GLN A 325 -25.53 12.62 -1.58
N GLU A 326 -24.71 12.72 -2.62
CA GLU A 326 -23.54 13.62 -2.61
C GLU A 326 -23.99 15.08 -2.74
N ASP A 327 -23.27 15.96 -2.06
CA ASP A 327 -23.37 17.41 -2.18
C ASP A 327 -21.96 18.02 -2.20
N ILE A 328 -21.81 19.20 -2.78
CA ILE A 328 -20.52 19.89 -2.90
C ILE A 328 -20.66 21.30 -2.34
N LEU A 329 -19.94 21.56 -1.25
CA LEU A 329 -19.87 22.88 -0.68
C LEU A 329 -19.10 23.82 -1.60
N THR A 330 -19.63 25.02 -1.81
CA THR A 330 -18.88 26.11 -2.43
C THR A 330 -17.76 26.60 -1.52
N GLU A 331 -16.74 27.23 -2.10
CA GLU A 331 -15.68 27.90 -1.32
C GLU A 331 -16.25 28.90 -0.31
N GLN A 332 -17.33 29.61 -0.69
CA GLN A 332 -18.00 30.56 0.19
C GLN A 332 -18.63 29.87 1.40
N GLU A 333 -19.31 28.74 1.21
CA GLU A 333 -19.92 27.96 2.30
C GLU A 333 -18.86 27.37 3.23
N MET A 334 -17.76 26.85 2.68
CA MET A 334 -16.62 26.37 3.47
C MET A 334 -16.00 27.50 4.30
N MET A 335 -15.82 28.68 3.71
CA MET A 335 -15.28 29.85 4.41
C MET A 335 -16.23 30.35 5.50
N GLN A 336 -17.53 30.39 5.22
CA GLN A 336 -18.55 30.75 6.22
C GLN A 336 -18.56 29.76 7.38
N PHE A 337 -18.42 28.47 7.10
CA PHE A 337 -18.32 27.44 8.13
C PHE A 337 -17.04 27.59 8.96
N ALA A 338 -15.90 27.88 8.34
CA ALA A 338 -14.65 28.15 9.06
C ALA A 338 -14.77 29.37 10.00
N VAL A 339 -15.42 30.44 9.56
CA VAL A 339 -15.72 31.62 10.40
C VAL A 339 -16.67 31.26 11.55
N TYR A 340 -17.70 30.47 11.28
CA TYR A 340 -18.61 29.96 12.30
C TYR A 340 -17.86 29.18 13.39
N MET A 341 -16.98 28.25 13.00
CA MET A 341 -16.19 27.45 13.93
C MET A 341 -15.23 28.28 14.77
N ARG A 342 -14.58 29.28 14.16
CA ARG A 342 -13.73 30.24 14.88
C ARG A 342 -14.52 31.00 15.94
N ASN A 343 -15.69 31.53 15.57
CA ASN A 343 -16.53 32.31 16.49
C ASN A 343 -17.13 31.45 17.62
N LYS A 344 -17.46 30.19 17.33
CA LYS A 344 -17.93 29.21 18.33
C LYS A 344 -16.85 28.94 19.37
N ARG A 345 -15.59 28.77 18.94
CA ARG A 345 -14.42 28.58 19.81
C ARG A 345 -14.16 29.79 20.72
N GLU A 346 -14.25 31.00 20.18
CA GLU A 346 -14.05 32.23 20.96
C GLU A 346 -15.11 32.37 22.08
N ARG A 347 -16.36 31.98 21.82
CA ARG A 347 -17.44 31.99 22.83
C ARG A 347 -17.31 30.89 23.89
N SER A 348 -16.84 29.70 23.52
CA SER A 348 -16.59 28.62 24.49
C SER A 348 -15.37 28.87 25.39
N SER A 349 -14.46 29.76 24.99
CA SER A 349 -13.26 30.14 25.78
C SER A 349 -13.53 31.29 26.77
N LEU A 350 -14.75 31.85 26.77
CA LEU A 350 -15.19 32.95 27.63
C LEU A 350 -16.02 32.47 28.84
N HIS A 351 -16.04 31.17 29.13
CA HIS A 351 -16.71 30.57 30.28
C HIS A 351 -15.76 29.76 31.16
#